data_AF-H2ERV3-F1
#
_entry.id   AF-H2ERV3-F1
#
_cell.length_a   1.000
_cell.length_b   1.000
_cell.length_c   1.000
_cell.angle_alpha   90.00
_cell.angle_beta   90.00
_cell.angle_gamma   90.00
#
_symmetry.space_group_name_H-M   'P 1'
#
loop_
_entity.id
_entity.type
_entity.pdbx_description
1 polymer ?
#
loop_
_entity_poly.entity_id
_entity_poly.type
_entity_poly.pdbx_seq_one_letter_code
_entity_poly.pdbx_strand_id
1 'polypeptide(L)'
;MNGKKYSINSPKVQQVGLSPKARANGFKGASVLTFVVSAAIATTDLVFKDDYHLVDWFGNVGADMFKALLQFGAGEAVLFIVLSFGGTIVFGLIAVAVVYGTIEWLWGDYKVNDEIIKGLESVIN
;
A
#
# COMPACT_ATOMS: atom_id res chain seq x y z
N MET A 1 -10.58 7.03 -33.24
CA MET A 1 -10.37 6.03 -32.16
C MET A 1 -11.61 6.02 -31.27
N ASN A 2 -12.49 5.02 -31.42
CA ASN A 2 -13.76 4.93 -30.67
C ASN A 2 -13.56 4.11 -29.39
N GLY A 3 -12.90 4.70 -28.39
CA GLY A 3 -12.79 4.10 -27.06
C GLY A 3 -14.12 4.20 -26.34
N LYS A 4 -14.93 3.14 -26.34
CA LYS A 4 -16.20 3.13 -25.60
C LYS A 4 -15.90 3.40 -24.12
N LYS A 5 -16.26 4.60 -23.65
CA LYS A 5 -16.20 4.97 -22.23
C LYS A 5 -17.18 4.07 -21.49
N TYR A 6 -16.67 3.15 -20.67
CA TYR A 6 -17.50 2.32 -19.83
C TYR A 6 -17.89 3.11 -18.58
N SER A 7 -19.20 3.27 -18.36
CA SER A 7 -19.71 3.85 -17.12
C SER A 7 -19.26 3.00 -15.92
N ILE A 8 -19.04 3.65 -14.77
CA ILE A 8 -18.49 3.04 -13.55
C ILE A 8 -19.36 1.87 -13.03
N ASN A 9 -20.65 1.89 -13.38
CA ASN A 9 -21.63 0.88 -13.01
C ASN A 9 -21.76 -0.26 -14.04
N SER A 10 -20.99 -0.23 -15.13
CA SER A 10 -21.07 -1.27 -16.16
C SER A 10 -20.53 -2.61 -15.63
N PRO A 11 -21.11 -3.76 -16.04
CA PRO A 11 -20.66 -5.08 -15.61
C PRO A 11 -19.18 -5.34 -15.88
N LYS A 12 -18.65 -4.79 -16.98
CA LYS A 12 -17.22 -4.91 -17.34
C LYS A 12 -16.31 -4.21 -16.35
N VAL A 13 -16.67 -3.03 -15.86
CA VAL A 13 -15.92 -2.28 -14.84
C VAL A 13 -15.99 -2.97 -13.48
N GLN A 14 -17.12 -3.60 -13.17
CA GLN A 14 -17.28 -4.40 -11.95
C GLN A 14 -16.43 -5.69 -11.99
N GLN A 15 -16.37 -6.38 -13.13
CA GLN A 15 -15.55 -7.60 -13.30
C GLN A 15 -14.06 -7.35 -13.15
N VAL A 16 -13.57 -6.19 -13.61
CA VAL A 16 -12.15 -5.81 -13.43
C VAL A 16 -11.85 -5.18 -12.08
N GLY A 17 -12.82 -5.19 -11.14
CA GLY A 17 -12.61 -4.72 -9.76
C GLY A 17 -12.50 -3.20 -9.59
N LEU A 18 -12.81 -2.41 -10.63
CA LEU A 18 -12.65 -0.95 -10.62
C LEU A 18 -13.87 -0.21 -10.04
N SER A 19 -14.91 -0.93 -9.63
CA SER A 19 -16.07 -0.31 -8.95
C SER A 19 -15.69 0.16 -7.53
N PRO A 20 -16.27 1.27 -7.02
CA PRO A 20 -15.95 1.77 -5.67
C PRO A 20 -16.14 0.72 -4.56
N LYS A 21 -17.17 -0.13 -4.68
CA LYS A 21 -17.45 -1.21 -3.72
C LYS A 21 -16.41 -2.33 -3.79
N ALA A 22 -16.00 -2.72 -5.00
CA ALA A 22 -14.95 -3.74 -5.18
C ALA A 22 -13.59 -3.24 -4.67
N ARG A 23 -13.27 -1.96 -4.91
CA ARG A 23 -12.06 -1.31 -4.39
C ARG A 23 -12.01 -1.24 -2.88
N ALA A 24 -13.10 -0.83 -2.24
CA ALA A 24 -13.17 -0.78 -0.78
C ALA A 24 -13.03 -2.18 -0.15
N ASN A 25 -13.64 -3.20 -0.75
CA ASN A 25 -13.50 -4.59 -0.29
C ASN A 25 -12.08 -5.13 -0.55
N GLY A 26 -11.50 -4.82 -1.71
CA GLY A 26 -10.13 -5.18 -2.05
C GLY A 26 -9.12 -4.55 -1.10
N PHE A 27 -9.30 -3.27 -0.76
CA PHE A 27 -8.50 -2.56 0.23
C PHE A 27 -8.59 -3.24 1.61
N LYS A 28 -9.78 -3.57 2.10
CA LYS A 28 -9.95 -4.28 3.37
C LYS A 28 -9.23 -5.64 3.37
N GLY A 29 -9.35 -6.40 2.27
CA GLY A 29 -8.65 -7.67 2.13
C GLY A 29 -7.14 -7.50 2.12
N ALA A 30 -6.64 -6.54 1.34
CA ALA A 30 -5.22 -6.23 1.22
C ALA A 30 -4.62 -5.71 2.53
N SER A 31 -5.35 -4.88 3.28
CA SER A 31 -4.89 -4.36 4.57
C SER A 31 -4.77 -5.47 5.62
N VAL A 32 -5.75 -6.39 5.67
CA VAL A 32 -5.69 -7.55 6.56
C VAL A 32 -4.52 -8.46 6.17
N LEU A 33 -4.34 -8.74 4.87
CA LEU A 33 -3.22 -9.55 4.40
C LEU A 33 -1.86 -8.93 4.72
N THR A 34 -1.71 -7.61 4.48
CA THR A 34 -0.48 -6.87 4.77
C THR A 34 -0.13 -6.98 6.25
N PHE A 35 -1.13 -6.76 7.12
CA PHE A 35 -0.94 -6.90 8.56
C PHE A 35 -0.53 -8.32 8.93
N VAL A 36 -1.25 -9.36 8.47
CA VAL A 36 -0.96 -10.75 8.81
C VAL A 36 0.42 -11.19 8.33
N VAL A 37 0.80 -10.83 7.10
CA VAL A 37 2.10 -11.19 6.53
C VAL A 37 3.23 -10.46 7.25
N SER A 38 3.11 -9.15 7.47
CA SER A 38 4.13 -8.38 8.18
C SER A 38 4.25 -8.84 9.64
N ALA A 39 3.12 -9.07 10.31
CA ALA A 39 3.09 -9.67 11.65
C ALA A 39 3.77 -11.04 11.69
N ALA A 40 3.54 -11.90 10.70
CA ALA A 40 4.18 -13.22 10.63
C ALA A 40 5.70 -13.11 10.46
N ILE A 41 6.17 -12.21 9.60
CA ILE A 41 7.61 -11.95 9.40
C ILE A 41 8.24 -11.40 10.68
N ALA A 42 7.66 -10.34 11.25
CA ALA A 42 8.17 -9.73 12.46
C ALA A 42 8.11 -10.68 13.67
N THR A 43 7.09 -11.54 13.76
CA THR A 43 7.00 -12.56 14.83
C THR A 43 8.06 -13.65 14.65
N THR A 44 8.36 -14.02 13.40
CA THR A 44 9.46 -14.94 13.09
C THR A 44 10.78 -14.35 13.57
N ASP A 45 11.04 -13.08 13.26
CA ASP A 45 12.24 -12.40 13.76
C ASP A 45 12.28 -12.29 15.30
N LEU A 46 11.14 -12.01 15.95
CA LEU A 46 10.99 -11.98 17.41
C LEU A 46 11.30 -13.32 18.09
N VAL A 47 10.92 -14.44 17.47
CA VAL A 47 11.11 -15.79 18.03
C VAL A 47 12.53 -16.32 17.80
N PHE A 48 13.18 -15.90 16.71
CA PHE A 48 14.48 -16.46 16.30
C PHE A 48 15.68 -15.55 16.57
N LYS A 49 15.48 -14.26 16.87
CA LYS A 49 16.57 -13.32 17.20
C LYS A 49 16.41 -12.81 18.63
N ASP A 50 17.38 -13.10 19.48
CA ASP A 50 17.42 -12.61 20.87
C ASP A 50 17.51 -11.07 20.96
N ASP A 51 18.02 -10.40 19.92
CA ASP A 51 18.17 -8.94 19.85
C ASP A 51 16.94 -8.22 19.25
N TYR A 52 15.85 -8.93 18.94
CA TYR A 52 14.64 -8.32 18.37
C TYR A 52 13.57 -8.19 19.46
N HIS A 53 13.09 -6.97 19.70
CA HIS A 53 12.14 -6.68 20.76
C HIS A 53 10.73 -6.42 20.22
N LEU A 54 9.75 -6.38 21.14
CA LEU A 54 8.35 -6.07 20.78
C LEU A 54 8.21 -4.67 20.15
N VAL A 55 9.11 -3.74 20.47
CA VAL A 55 9.15 -2.39 19.90
C VAL A 55 9.51 -2.42 18.42
N ASP A 56 10.48 -3.26 18.04
CA ASP A 56 10.84 -3.50 16.64
C ASP A 56 9.72 -4.18 15.86
N TRP A 57 9.00 -5.09 16.52
CA TRP A 57 7.82 -5.73 15.96
C TRP A 57 6.75 -4.69 15.61
N PHE A 58 6.35 -3.85 16.56
CA PHE A 58 5.34 -2.81 16.31
C PHE A 58 5.83 -1.75 15.33
N GLY A 59 7.12 -1.40 15.37
CA GLY A 59 7.75 -0.48 14.44
C GLY A 59 7.68 -0.99 13.00
N ASN A 60 8.15 -2.21 12.75
CA ASN A 60 8.17 -2.78 11.40
C ASN A 60 6.76 -3.11 10.87
N VAL A 61 5.89 -3.72 11.69
CA VAL A 61 4.50 -4.02 11.28
C VAL A 61 3.70 -2.75 11.03
N GLY A 62 3.84 -1.77 11.92
CA GLY A 62 3.17 -0.47 11.78
C GLY A 62 3.68 0.31 10.58
N ALA A 63 4.99 0.34 10.35
CA ALA A 63 5.61 0.99 9.21
C ALA A 63 5.16 0.37 7.87
N ASP A 64 5.12 -0.96 7.78
CA ASP A 64 4.63 -1.67 6.60
C ASP A 64 3.16 -1.38 6.31
N MET A 65 2.31 -1.34 7.35
CA MET A 65 0.91 -0.96 7.20
C MET A 65 0.78 0.50 6.72
N PHE A 66 1.55 1.43 7.29
CA PHE A 66 1.51 2.84 6.88
C PHE A 66 1.98 3.00 5.44
N LYS A 67 3.06 2.32 5.05
CA LYS A 67 3.56 2.30 3.66
C LYS A 67 2.48 1.80 2.70
N ALA A 68 1.80 0.71 3.04
CA ALA A 68 0.72 0.18 2.21
C ALA A 68 -0.47 1.16 2.08
N LEU A 69 -0.83 1.86 3.16
CA LEU A 69 -1.86 2.91 3.13
C LEU A 69 -1.45 4.08 2.23
N LEU A 70 -0.19 4.53 2.35
CA LEU A 70 0.36 5.61 1.53
C LEU A 70 0.38 5.23 0.06
N GLN A 71 0.84 4.02 -0.26
CA GLN A 71 0.84 3.48 -1.63
C GLN A 71 -0.58 3.45 -2.19
N PHE A 72 -1.55 2.93 -1.43
CA PHE A 72 -2.94 2.88 -1.88
C PHE A 72 -3.53 4.27 -2.13
N GLY A 73 -3.34 5.21 -1.19
CA GLY A 73 -3.84 6.59 -1.32
C GLY A 73 -3.21 7.32 -2.51
N ALA A 74 -1.89 7.24 -2.66
CA ALA A 74 -1.17 7.85 -3.78
C ALA A 74 -1.53 7.20 -5.13
N GLY A 75 -1.71 5.87 -5.16
CA GLY A 75 -2.13 5.12 -6.34
C GLY A 75 -3.51 5.55 -6.83
N GLU A 76 -4.49 5.63 -5.95
CA GLU A 76 -5.84 6.09 -6.31
C GLU A 76 -5.83 7.57 -6.77
N ALA A 77 -5.04 8.44 -6.14
CA ALA A 77 -4.90 9.83 -6.56
C ALA A 77 -4.33 9.96 -7.99
N VAL A 78 -3.26 9.23 -8.30
CA VAL A 78 -2.67 9.24 -9.64
C VAL A 78 -3.62 8.62 -10.67
N LEU A 79 -4.33 7.56 -10.30
CA LEU A 79 -5.32 6.96 -11.18
C LEU A 79 -6.47 7.92 -11.48
N PHE A 80 -6.91 8.71 -10.50
CA PHE A 80 -7.92 9.76 -10.69
C PHE A 80 -7.44 10.86 -11.64
N ILE A 81 -6.19 11.29 -11.51
CA ILE A 81 -5.54 12.25 -12.42
C ILE A 81 -5.54 11.68 -13.84
N VAL A 82 -5.03 10.46 -14.02
CA VAL A 82 -4.96 9.80 -15.33
C VAL A 82 -6.33 9.72 -16.01
N LEU A 83 -7.37 9.37 -15.26
CA LEU A 83 -8.74 9.28 -15.79
C LEU A 83 -9.33 10.65 -16.12
N SER A 84 -9.00 11.69 -15.34
CA SER A 84 -9.44 13.07 -15.58
C SER A 84 -8.89 13.64 -16.89
N PHE A 85 -7.68 13.25 -17.28
CA PHE A 85 -7.08 13.59 -18.57
C PHE A 85 -7.47 12.65 -19.72
N GLY A 86 -8.43 11.74 -19.49
CA GLY A 86 -8.91 10.82 -20.53
C GLY A 86 -7.93 9.68 -20.87
N GLY A 87 -7.00 9.37 -19.97
CA GLY A 87 -6.06 8.27 -20.11
C GLY A 87 -6.75 6.90 -20.17
N THR A 88 -6.05 5.92 -20.74
CA THR A 88 -6.55 4.55 -20.81
C THR A 88 -6.30 3.79 -19.51
N ILE A 89 -7.04 2.69 -19.30
CA ILE A 89 -6.86 1.82 -18.13
C ILE A 89 -5.41 1.30 -18.03
N VAL A 90 -4.80 0.95 -19.16
CA VAL A 90 -3.41 0.45 -19.21
C VAL A 90 -2.43 1.52 -18.73
N PHE A 91 -2.60 2.76 -19.20
CA PHE A 91 -1.76 3.86 -18.77
C PHE A 91 -1.94 4.16 -17.27
N GLY A 92 -3.18 4.07 -16.77
CA GLY A 92 -3.47 4.20 -15.34
C GLY A 92 -2.76 3.15 -14.48
N LEU A 93 -2.75 1.88 -14.91
CA LEU A 93 -2.04 0.81 -14.19
C LEU A 93 -0.54 1.03 -14.16
N ILE A 94 0.06 1.47 -15.27
CA ILE A 94 1.50 1.79 -15.34
C ILE A 94 1.82 2.95 -14.39
N ALA A 95 1.00 4.00 -14.39
CA ALA A 95 1.21 5.15 -13.52
C ALA A 95 1.15 4.77 -12.03
N VAL A 96 0.20 3.91 -11.64
CA VAL A 96 0.12 3.37 -10.26
C VAL A 96 1.37 2.55 -9.91
N ALA A 97 1.83 1.68 -10.81
CA ALA A 97 3.03 0.88 -10.57
C ALA A 97 4.29 1.76 -10.37
N VAL A 98 4.43 2.83 -11.16
CA VAL A 98 5.51 3.81 -11.00
C VAL A 98 5.43 4.50 -9.63
N VAL A 99 4.25 4.93 -9.20
CA VAL A 99 4.05 5.55 -7.88
C VAL A 99 4.47 4.60 -6.76
N TYR A 100 4.06 3.33 -6.84
CA TYR A 100 4.41 2.34 -5.82
C TYR A 100 5.92 2.12 -5.76
N GLY A 101 6.58 1.98 -6.93
CA GLY A 101 8.03 1.85 -7.01
C GLY A 101 8.76 3.07 -6.44
N THR A 102 8.29 4.29 -6.73
CA THR A 102 8.87 5.51 -6.18
C THR A 102 8.71 5.57 -4.66
N ILE A 103 7.54 5.20 -4.12
CA ILE A 103 7.33 5.16 -2.68
C ILE A 103 8.25 4.14 -2.02
N GLU A 104 8.40 2.95 -2.60
CA GLU A 104 9.30 1.91 -2.06
C GLU A 104 10.75 2.39 -2.04
N TRP A 105 11.19 3.04 -3.13
CA TRP A 105 12.53 3.62 -3.21
C TRP A 105 12.76 4.70 -2.14
N LEU A 106 11.84 5.64 -1.99
CA LEU A 106 11.90 6.67 -0.95
C LEU A 106 11.89 6.04 0.46
N TRP A 107 11.05 5.04 0.68
CA TRP A 107 10.93 4.39 1.98
C TRP A 107 12.24 3.73 2.43
N GLY A 108 12.95 3.10 1.49
CA GLY A 108 14.28 2.53 1.72
C GLY A 108 15.36 3.59 1.90
N ASP A 109 15.38 4.63 1.06
CA ASP A 109 16.40 5.68 1.10
C ASP A 109 16.33 6.52 2.40
N TYR A 110 15.12 6.87 2.82
CA TYR A 110 14.90 7.60 4.07
C TYR A 110 14.93 6.73 5.32
N LYS A 111 15.09 5.40 5.18
CA LYS A 111 15.08 4.45 6.30
C LYS A 111 13.93 4.70 7.26
N VAL A 112 12.73 4.86 6.71
CA VAL A 112 11.55 5.30 7.48
C VAL A 112 11.25 4.34 8.63
N ASN A 113 11.52 3.04 8.45
CA ASN A 113 11.40 2.05 9.53
C ASN A 113 12.30 2.38 10.73
N ASP A 114 13.58 2.70 10.48
CA ASP A 114 14.56 2.99 11.53
C ASP A 114 14.14 4.24 12.34
N GLU A 115 13.61 5.27 11.67
CA GLU A 115 13.13 6.49 12.33
C GLU A 115 11.86 6.22 13.16
N ILE A 116 10.95 5.37 12.69
CA ILE A 116 9.76 4.95 13.46
C ILE A 116 10.18 4.16 14.70
N ILE A 117 11.12 3.22 14.56
CA ILE A 117 11.64 2.41 15.67
C ILE A 117 12.30 3.30 16.72
N LYS A 118 13.21 4.20 16.32
CA LYS A 118 13.84 5.17 17.24
C LYS A 118 12.81 6.03 17.97
N GLY A 119 11.77 6.48 17.26
CA GLY A 119 10.68 7.24 17.85
C GLY A 119 9.94 6.44 18.93
N LEU A 120 9.65 5.17 18.68
CA LEU A 120 9.00 4.27 19.65
C LEU A 120 9.89 3.98 20.86
N GLU A 121 11.18 3.71 20.65
CA GLU A 121 12.15 3.49 21.72
C GLU A 121 12.29 4.72 22.64
N SER A 122 12.25 5.92 22.07
CA SER A 122 12.32 7.18 22.82
C SER A 122 11.11 7.44 23.73
N VAL A 123 9.98 6.77 23.51
CA VAL A 123 8.77 6.96 24.34
C VAL A 123 8.69 5.91 25.46
N ILE A 124 9.40 4.79 25.29
CA ILE A 124 9.41 3.67 26.25
C ILE A 124 10.50 3.86 27.32
N ASN A 125 11.60 4.53 26.99
CA ASN A 125 12.62 5.01 27.94
C ASN A 125 12.23 6.35 28.57
#